data_AF-A0A7K3PV44-F1
#
_entry.id   AF-A0A7K3PV44-F1
#
_cell.length_a   1.000
_cell.length_b   1.000
_cell.length_c   1.000
_cell.angle_alpha   90.00
_cell.angle_beta   90.00
_cell.angle_gamma   90.00
#
_symmetry.space_group_name_H-M   'P 1'
#
loop_
_entity.id
_entity.type
_entity.pdbx_description
1 polymer ?
#
loop_
_entity_poly.entity_id
_entity_poly.type
_entity_poly.pdbx_seq_one_letter_code
_entity_poly.pdbx_strand_id
1 'polypeptide(L)'
;MQRAALEVADGENRRKEVLRQAVSAAVEQIDEAIGLLEDFEDAAAERGVSPARHATFVQYFGSGSASSFERVKRTFTRTKRTLRDATIRDHQPGMDVGNEPGAHAYSTHGGAINLMERFWSTNATERMLTLIHESTHVAVDTHDDSGYGRAEALMFASTSPAEAVNCAYNYEYFAAIARTWDGEHRFVEATGDDSDSELSSEFESSSESGSDSDPESSSAGSDSDSD
;
A
#
# COMPACT_ATOMS: atom_id res chain seq x y z
N MET A 1 32.24 20.79 34.76
CA MET A 1 31.77 19.44 34.37
C MET A 1 30.27 19.25 34.61
N GLN A 2 29.73 19.58 35.79
CA GLN A 2 28.30 19.38 36.10
C GLN A 2 27.31 20.13 35.17
N ARG A 3 27.64 21.35 34.73
CA ARG A 3 26.79 22.14 33.81
C ARG A 3 26.67 21.53 32.40
N ALA A 4 27.78 21.06 31.84
CA ALA A 4 27.78 20.43 30.50
C ALA A 4 27.00 19.11 30.49
N ALA A 5 27.08 18.32 31.57
CA ALA A 5 26.29 17.09 31.71
C ALA A 5 24.77 17.37 31.80
N LEU A 6 24.37 18.46 32.46
CA LEU A 6 22.97 18.89 32.52
C LEU A 6 22.45 19.38 31.17
N GLU A 7 23.26 20.12 30.40
CA GLU A 7 22.89 20.59 29.05
C GLU A 7 22.73 19.42 28.05
N VAL A 8 23.60 18.41 28.11
CA VAL A 8 23.46 17.18 27.30
C VAL A 8 22.18 16.42 27.67
N ALA A 9 21.90 16.24 28.96
CA ALA A 9 20.70 15.55 29.42
C ALA A 9 19.40 16.28 29.02
N ASP A 10 19.38 17.62 29.03
CA ASP A 10 18.23 18.40 28.55
C ASP A 10 17.99 18.19 27.05
N GLY A 11 19.07 18.18 26.25
CA GLY A 11 19.00 17.92 24.81
C GLY A 11 18.43 16.54 24.47
N GLU A 12 18.91 15.49 25.14
CA GLU A 12 18.39 14.13 24.95
C GLU A 12 16.92 13.99 25.36
N ASN A 13 16.53 14.60 26.48
CA ASN A 13 15.13 14.58 26.93
C ASN A 13 14.22 15.31 25.94
N ARG A 14 14.68 16.42 25.36
CA ARG A 14 13.94 17.16 24.33
C ARG A 14 13.75 16.33 23.06
N ARG A 15 14.80 15.65 22.57
CA ARG A 15 14.70 14.75 21.42
C ARG A 15 13.72 13.60 21.68
N LYS A 16 13.78 12.97 22.86
CA LYS A 16 12.83 11.91 23.25
C LYS A 16 11.38 12.39 23.25
N GLU A 17 11.13 13.59 23.74
CA GLU A 17 9.77 14.15 23.76
C GLU A 17 9.28 14.51 22.35
N VAL A 18 10.14 15.12 21.54
CA VAL A 18 9.87 15.39 20.12
C VAL A 18 9.51 14.11 19.36
N LEU A 19 10.26 13.03 19.59
CA LEU A 19 9.97 11.74 18.97
C LEU A 19 8.64 11.15 19.46
N ARG A 20 8.37 11.19 20.77
CA ARG A 20 7.08 10.73 21.33
C ARG A 20 5.91 11.46 20.66
N GLN A 21 6.00 12.78 20.51
CA GLN A 21 4.96 13.58 19.86
C GLN A 21 4.81 13.21 18.37
N ALA A 22 5.92 13.03 17.65
CA ALA A 22 5.89 12.62 16.25
C ALA A 22 5.26 11.23 16.07
N VAL A 23 5.60 10.26 16.93
CA VAL A 23 5.00 8.92 16.92
C VAL A 23 3.50 8.98 17.23
N SER A 24 3.10 9.74 18.26
CA SER A 24 1.67 9.90 18.60
C SER A 24 0.88 10.50 17.44
N ALA A 25 1.39 11.59 16.85
CA ALA A 25 0.77 12.24 15.70
C ALA A 25 0.69 11.31 14.48
N ALA A 26 1.72 10.50 14.23
CA ALA A 26 1.72 9.57 13.10
C ALA A 26 0.72 8.43 13.30
N VAL A 27 0.57 7.93 14.53
CA VAL A 27 -0.47 6.96 14.87
C VAL A 27 -1.88 7.54 14.66
N GLU A 28 -2.13 8.75 15.14
CA GLU A 28 -3.41 9.46 14.92
C GLU A 28 -3.66 9.68 13.42
N GLN A 29 -2.64 10.09 12.67
CA GLN A 29 -2.78 10.34 11.25
C GLN A 29 -3.04 9.08 10.43
N ILE A 30 -2.49 7.93 10.85
CA ILE A 30 -2.83 6.64 10.26
C ILE A 30 -4.27 6.25 10.60
N ASP A 31 -4.77 6.58 11.80
CA ASP A 31 -6.17 6.34 12.16
C ASP A 31 -7.13 7.16 11.29
N GLU A 32 -6.82 8.43 11.04
CA GLU A 32 -7.59 9.26 10.08
C GLU A 32 -7.57 8.65 8.68
N ALA A 33 -6.42 8.12 8.23
CA ALA A 33 -6.32 7.48 6.92
C ALA A 33 -7.14 6.18 6.83
N ILE A 34 -7.19 5.39 7.90
CA ILE A 34 -8.04 4.19 7.98
C ILE A 34 -9.51 4.59 7.98
N GLY A 35 -9.91 5.58 8.80
CA GLY A 35 -11.27 6.08 8.83
C GLY A 35 -11.74 6.60 7.48
N LEU A 36 -10.90 7.34 6.76
CA LEU A 36 -11.21 7.79 5.41
C LEU A 36 -11.44 6.64 4.42
N LEU A 37 -10.70 5.53 4.55
CA LEU A 37 -10.93 4.34 3.73
C LEU A 37 -12.25 3.65 4.11
N GLU A 38 -12.61 3.61 5.39
CA GLU A 38 -13.92 3.11 5.83
C GLU A 38 -15.07 3.98 5.28
N ASP A 39 -14.92 5.31 5.31
CA ASP A 39 -15.89 6.24 4.72
C ASP A 39 -16.05 6.02 3.21
N PHE A 40 -14.96 5.68 2.50
CA PHE A 40 -15.04 5.35 1.07
C PHE A 40 -15.81 4.05 0.81
N GLU A 41 -15.68 3.04 1.69
CA GLU A 41 -16.44 1.79 1.61
C GLU A 41 -17.93 2.01 1.80
N ASP A 42 -18.30 2.75 2.84
CA ASP A 42 -19.71 3.06 3.14
C ASP A 42 -20.35 3.81 1.98
N ALA A 43 -19.70 4.89 1.50
CA ALA A 43 -20.19 5.67 0.36
C ALA A 43 -20.25 4.86 -0.95
N ALA A 44 -19.34 3.89 -1.14
CA ALA A 44 -19.34 3.03 -2.31
C ALA A 44 -20.46 1.98 -2.23
N ALA A 45 -20.71 1.42 -1.05
CA ALA A 45 -21.78 0.47 -0.80
C ALA A 45 -23.16 1.08 -1.07
N GLU A 46 -23.40 2.33 -0.64
CA GLU A 46 -24.63 3.07 -0.92
C GLU A 46 -24.91 3.24 -2.43
N ARG A 47 -23.85 3.27 -3.24
CA ARG A 47 -23.91 3.49 -4.69
C ARG A 47 -23.77 2.21 -5.51
N GLY A 48 -23.52 1.07 -4.88
CA GLY A 48 -23.26 -0.20 -5.58
C GLY A 48 -22.01 -0.16 -6.46
N VAL A 49 -20.97 0.57 -6.05
CA VAL A 49 -19.69 0.67 -6.77
C VAL A 49 -18.53 0.18 -5.90
N SER A 50 -17.35 -0.01 -6.50
CA SER A 50 -16.13 -0.31 -5.75
C SER A 50 -15.58 0.94 -5.02
N PRO A 51 -15.15 0.85 -3.75
CA PRO A 51 -14.48 1.95 -3.05
C PRO A 51 -13.15 2.34 -3.68
N ALA A 52 -12.51 1.42 -4.42
CA ALA A 52 -11.31 1.70 -5.20
C ALA A 52 -11.54 2.74 -6.33
N ARG A 53 -12.80 3.05 -6.66
CA ARG A 53 -13.17 4.09 -7.62
C ARG A 53 -13.29 5.48 -6.98
N HIS A 54 -13.14 5.61 -5.67
CA HIS A 54 -13.18 6.92 -5.02
C HIS A 54 -12.04 7.81 -5.55
N ALA A 55 -12.33 9.04 -5.94
CA ALA A 55 -11.38 9.91 -6.64
C ALA A 55 -10.09 10.14 -5.85
N THR A 56 -10.18 10.29 -4.54
CA THR A 56 -9.00 10.39 -3.66
C THR A 56 -8.21 9.09 -3.63
N PHE A 57 -8.87 7.93 -3.58
CA PHE A 57 -8.17 6.65 -3.66
C PHE A 57 -7.45 6.52 -5.01
N VAL A 58 -8.14 6.83 -6.11
CA VAL A 58 -7.58 6.80 -7.47
C VAL A 58 -6.39 7.75 -7.61
N GLN A 59 -6.44 8.92 -7.00
CA GLN A 59 -5.34 9.88 -7.05
C GLN A 59 -4.03 9.31 -6.47
N TYR A 60 -4.10 8.53 -5.40
CA TYR A 60 -2.92 8.03 -4.69
C TYR A 60 -2.63 6.56 -4.91
N PHE A 61 -3.55 5.75 -5.39
CA PHE A 61 -3.32 4.31 -5.60
C PHE A 61 -3.79 3.83 -6.97
N GLY A 62 -4.27 4.74 -7.82
CA GLY A 62 -4.75 4.45 -9.16
C GLY A 62 -6.14 3.81 -9.18
N SER A 63 -6.65 3.57 -10.39
CA SER A 63 -7.88 2.80 -10.62
C SER A 63 -7.65 1.34 -10.23
N GLY A 64 -7.69 1.07 -8.93
CA GLY A 64 -7.44 -0.25 -8.36
C GLY A 64 -8.66 -1.15 -8.39
N SER A 65 -8.42 -2.43 -8.09
CA SER A 65 -9.49 -3.39 -7.77
C SER A 65 -9.87 -3.30 -6.29
N ALA A 66 -10.95 -3.98 -5.90
CA ALA A 66 -11.25 -4.22 -4.49
C ALA A 66 -10.05 -4.82 -3.73
N SER A 67 -9.23 -5.64 -4.39
CA SER A 67 -8.01 -6.22 -3.80
C SER A 67 -6.94 -5.17 -3.49
N SER A 68 -6.78 -4.15 -4.35
CA SER A 68 -5.85 -3.04 -4.11
C SER A 68 -6.31 -2.19 -2.93
N PHE A 69 -7.60 -1.91 -2.86
CA PHE A 69 -8.20 -1.17 -1.75
C PHE A 69 -7.98 -1.87 -0.40
N GLU A 70 -8.29 -3.18 -0.36
CA GLU A 70 -8.07 -4.02 0.81
C GLU A 70 -6.59 -4.16 1.19
N ARG A 71 -5.69 -4.18 0.19
CA ARG A 71 -4.25 -4.15 0.45
C ARG A 71 -3.85 -2.86 1.17
N VAL A 72 -4.30 -1.70 0.69
CA VAL A 72 -3.98 -0.39 1.28
C VAL A 72 -4.47 -0.30 2.73
N LYS A 73 -5.72 -0.70 3.00
CA LYS A 73 -6.27 -0.76 4.38
C LYS A 73 -5.41 -1.64 5.30
N ARG A 74 -5.05 -2.84 4.85
CA ARG A 74 -4.18 -3.75 5.61
C ARG A 74 -2.78 -3.16 5.82
N THR A 75 -2.23 -2.47 4.83
CA THR A 75 -0.92 -1.81 4.95
C THR A 75 -0.97 -0.74 6.03
N PHE A 76 -1.93 0.20 6.02
CA PHE A 76 -2.07 1.19 7.09
C PHE A 76 -2.21 0.55 8.48
N THR A 77 -3.03 -0.50 8.60
CA THR A 77 -3.20 -1.24 9.86
C THR A 77 -1.88 -1.84 10.35
N ARG A 78 -1.06 -2.41 9.43
CA ARG A 78 0.26 -2.96 9.76
C ARG A 78 1.28 -1.88 10.07
N THR A 79 1.29 -0.78 9.32
CA THR A 79 2.13 0.40 9.56
C THR A 79 1.87 0.97 10.95
N LYS A 80 0.60 1.10 11.37
CA LYS A 80 0.23 1.55 12.72
C LYS A 80 0.81 0.67 13.83
N ARG A 81 0.71 -0.66 13.68
CA ARG A 81 1.27 -1.62 14.63
C ARG A 81 2.80 -1.53 14.65
N THR A 82 3.40 -1.54 13.47
CA THR A 82 4.84 -1.44 13.27
C THR A 82 5.41 -0.18 13.91
N LEU A 83 4.79 0.99 13.71
CA LEU A 83 5.25 2.25 14.29
C LEU A 83 5.26 2.22 15.84
N ARG A 84 4.35 1.49 16.47
CA ARG A 84 4.31 1.35 17.94
C ARG A 84 5.37 0.40 18.48
N ASP A 85 5.73 -0.61 17.69
CA ASP A 85 6.62 -1.70 18.11
C ASP A 85 8.05 -1.53 17.56
N ALA A 86 8.25 -0.65 16.58
CA ALA A 86 9.51 -0.46 15.90
C ALA A 86 10.57 0.10 16.83
N THR A 87 11.81 -0.36 16.62
CA THR A 87 12.97 0.32 17.19
C THR A 87 13.23 1.58 16.37
N ILE A 88 13.07 2.74 17.01
CA ILE A 88 13.39 4.05 16.42
C ILE A 88 14.62 4.61 17.14
N ARG A 89 15.65 4.97 16.39
CA ARG A 89 16.93 5.43 16.95
C ARG A 89 17.62 6.47 16.08
N ASP A 90 18.51 7.26 16.67
CA ASP A 90 19.40 8.14 15.92
C ASP A 90 20.38 7.33 15.06
N HIS A 91 20.55 7.76 13.81
CA HIS A 91 21.60 7.24 12.93
C HIS A 91 22.98 7.48 13.57
N GLN A 92 23.83 6.45 13.55
CA GLN A 92 25.20 6.54 14.07
C GLN A 92 26.21 6.51 12.92
N PRO A 93 27.34 7.23 13.02
CA PRO A 93 28.44 7.10 12.08
C PRO A 93 28.88 5.64 11.92
N GLY A 94 29.03 5.18 10.68
CA GLY A 94 29.43 3.79 10.37
C GLY A 94 28.27 2.80 10.20
N MET A 95 27.01 3.26 10.23
CA MET A 95 25.91 2.51 9.64
C MET A 95 26.03 2.64 8.10
N ASP A 96 26.30 1.55 7.40
CA ASP A 96 26.53 1.50 5.93
C ASP A 96 25.26 1.75 5.09
N VAL A 97 24.18 2.23 5.70
CA VAL A 97 22.86 2.34 5.07
C VAL A 97 22.33 3.78 5.13
N GLY A 98 21.88 4.29 3.97
CA GLY A 98 21.04 5.48 3.92
C GLY A 98 21.74 6.84 4.12
N ASN A 99 23.05 6.95 3.86
CA ASN A 99 23.74 8.25 3.93
C ASN A 99 23.48 9.12 2.69
N GLU A 100 22.22 9.22 2.26
CA GLU A 100 21.83 10.20 1.25
C GLU A 100 21.83 11.60 1.88
N PRO A 101 22.58 12.56 1.31
CA PRO A 101 22.60 13.92 1.80
C PRO A 101 21.19 14.51 1.81
N GLY A 102 20.69 14.82 3.00
CA GLY A 102 19.37 15.43 3.17
C GLY A 102 18.22 14.45 3.34
N ALA A 103 18.46 13.15 3.57
CA ALA A 103 17.44 12.24 4.06
C ALA A 103 16.95 12.64 5.47
N HIS A 104 15.67 12.39 5.75
CA HIS A 104 15.09 12.59 7.08
C HIS A 104 15.28 11.34 7.94
N ALA A 105 15.05 10.17 7.38
CA ALA A 105 15.24 8.89 8.05
C ALA A 105 15.58 7.82 7.00
N TYR A 106 15.85 6.60 7.48
CA TYR A 106 16.04 5.42 6.64
C TYR A 106 15.62 4.16 7.40
N SER A 107 15.01 3.23 6.69
CA SER A 107 14.61 1.92 7.20
C SER A 107 14.73 0.83 6.13
N THR A 108 14.62 -0.43 6.57
CA THR A 108 14.52 -1.61 5.71
C THR A 108 13.39 -2.48 6.23
N HIS A 109 12.87 -3.37 5.39
CA HIS A 109 11.81 -4.29 5.81
C HIS A 109 12.20 -5.10 7.05
N GLY A 110 11.32 -5.12 8.06
CA GLY A 110 11.56 -5.77 9.36
C GLY A 110 12.67 -5.14 10.21
N GLY A 111 13.25 -4.01 9.78
CA GLY A 111 14.36 -3.34 10.42
C GLY A 111 13.97 -2.25 11.43
N ALA A 112 14.98 -1.49 11.84
CA ALA A 112 14.81 -0.29 12.66
C ALA A 112 14.63 0.96 11.78
N ILE A 113 13.95 1.97 12.32
CA ILE A 113 13.88 3.30 11.72
C ILE A 113 15.04 4.12 12.28
N ASN A 114 15.94 4.56 11.39
CA ASN A 114 17.13 5.33 11.76
C ASN A 114 16.89 6.80 11.38
N LEU A 115 16.82 7.67 12.38
CA LEU A 115 16.56 9.10 12.20
C LEU A 115 17.85 9.84 11.86
N MET A 116 17.84 10.58 10.75
CA MET A 116 18.95 11.43 10.31
C MET A 116 18.83 12.82 10.95
N GLU A 117 19.92 13.60 10.95
CA GLU A 117 19.93 14.92 11.61
C GLU A 117 18.85 15.87 11.05
N ARG A 118 18.50 15.73 9.76
CA ARG A 118 17.46 16.57 9.13
C ARG A 118 16.08 16.38 9.77
N PHE A 119 15.74 15.16 10.22
CA PHE A 119 14.49 14.90 10.94
C PHE A 119 14.31 15.80 12.16
N TRP A 120 15.40 16.05 12.90
CA TRP A 120 15.33 16.87 14.11
C TRP A 120 15.14 18.36 13.81
N SER A 121 15.58 18.82 12.64
CA SER A 121 15.47 20.21 12.19
C SER A 121 14.15 20.56 11.49
N THR A 122 13.36 19.54 11.14
CA THR A 122 12.16 19.68 10.32
C THR A 122 10.90 19.94 11.18
N ASN A 123 9.82 20.41 10.55
CA ASN A 123 8.60 20.74 11.28
C ASN A 123 7.85 19.49 11.78
N ALA A 124 6.83 19.67 12.63
CA ALA A 124 6.11 18.56 13.25
C ALA A 124 5.39 17.66 12.23
N THR A 125 4.81 18.25 11.19
CA THR A 125 4.12 17.51 10.11
C THR A 125 5.10 16.67 9.31
N GLU A 126 6.25 17.22 8.94
CA GLU A 126 7.28 16.49 8.19
C GLU A 126 7.84 15.32 9.02
N ARG A 127 8.07 15.49 10.33
CA ARG A 127 8.49 14.39 11.22
C ARG A 127 7.44 13.27 11.27
N MET A 128 6.18 13.65 11.45
CA MET A 128 5.06 12.71 11.46
C MET A 128 4.97 11.92 10.16
N LEU A 129 4.97 12.61 9.01
CA LEU A 129 4.87 11.99 7.69
C LEU A 129 6.08 11.10 7.37
N THR A 130 7.28 11.54 7.74
CA THR A 130 8.50 10.70 7.64
C THR A 130 8.31 9.38 8.38
N LEU A 131 7.78 9.40 9.61
CA LEU A 131 7.57 8.17 10.37
C LEU A 131 6.54 7.23 9.72
N ILE A 132 5.52 7.76 9.04
CA ILE A 132 4.55 6.95 8.30
C ILE A 132 5.22 6.30 7.08
N HIS A 133 6.03 7.06 6.33
CA HIS A 133 6.82 6.55 5.20
C HIS A 133 7.72 5.40 5.62
N GLU A 134 8.61 5.64 6.58
CA GLU A 134 9.57 4.63 7.03
C GLU A 134 8.89 3.40 7.65
N SER A 135 7.84 3.61 8.44
CA SER A 135 7.10 2.48 9.04
C SER A 135 6.42 1.61 7.99
N THR A 136 6.12 2.16 6.82
CA THR A 136 5.51 1.41 5.71
C THR A 136 6.53 0.47 5.07
N HIS A 137 7.78 0.91 4.86
CA HIS A 137 8.88 0.01 4.44
C HIS A 137 9.06 -1.13 5.43
N VAL A 138 9.15 -0.81 6.72
CA VAL A 138 9.33 -1.82 7.78
C VAL A 138 8.17 -2.82 7.78
N ALA A 139 6.93 -2.36 7.59
CA ALA A 139 5.73 -3.18 7.73
C ALA A 139 5.48 -4.15 6.55
N VAL A 140 5.73 -3.73 5.31
CA VAL A 140 5.25 -4.46 4.11
C VAL A 140 6.22 -4.50 2.93
N ASP A 141 7.46 -4.02 3.10
CA ASP A 141 8.50 -4.06 2.05
C ASP A 141 8.10 -3.26 0.80
N THR A 142 7.68 -2.01 1.02
CA THR A 142 7.51 -1.03 -0.07
C THR A 142 8.86 -0.59 -0.62
N HIS A 143 8.87 -0.08 -1.84
CA HIS A 143 10.06 0.49 -2.49
C HIS A 143 9.98 2.01 -2.62
N ASP A 144 11.15 2.61 -2.81
CA ASP A 144 11.36 3.99 -3.30
C ASP A 144 12.10 3.98 -4.66
N ASP A 145 12.22 2.80 -5.29
CA ASP A 145 13.24 2.43 -6.29
C ASP A 145 13.26 3.22 -7.61
N SER A 146 12.26 4.04 -7.83
CA SER A 146 12.06 4.76 -9.09
C SER A 146 12.22 6.28 -8.92
N GLY A 147 12.37 6.74 -7.67
CA GLY A 147 12.65 8.11 -7.24
C GLY A 147 11.75 8.63 -6.10
N TYR A 148 11.87 9.94 -5.82
CA TYR A 148 11.48 10.53 -4.54
C TYR A 148 10.33 11.53 -4.63
N GLY A 149 9.33 11.33 -3.75
CA GLY A 149 8.33 12.33 -3.41
C GLY A 149 7.06 12.36 -4.29
N ARG A 150 6.23 13.40 -4.06
CA ARG A 150 4.83 13.43 -4.49
C ARG A 150 4.60 13.26 -5.97
N ALA A 151 5.41 13.92 -6.80
CA ALA A 151 5.21 13.89 -8.25
C ALA A 151 5.26 12.46 -8.80
N GLU A 152 6.17 11.66 -8.26
CA GLU A 152 6.38 10.30 -8.71
C GLU A 152 5.38 9.32 -8.11
N ALA A 153 5.04 9.47 -6.83
CA ALA A 153 3.93 8.74 -6.23
C ALA A 153 2.64 8.88 -7.05
N LEU A 154 2.32 10.10 -7.48
CA LEU A 154 1.17 10.37 -8.36
C LEU A 154 1.37 9.81 -9.78
N MET A 155 2.60 9.79 -10.29
CA MET A 155 2.93 9.13 -11.55
C MET A 155 2.64 7.62 -11.46
N PHE A 156 3.02 6.92 -10.39
CA PHE A 156 2.63 5.51 -10.22
C PHE A 156 1.14 5.33 -10.16
N ALA A 157 0.43 6.12 -9.37
CA ALA A 157 -1.02 6.03 -9.29
C ALA A 157 -1.68 6.14 -10.69
N SER A 158 -1.16 7.02 -11.55
CA SER A 158 -1.70 7.20 -12.90
C SER A 158 -1.23 6.18 -13.95
N THR A 159 -0.03 5.60 -13.81
CA THR A 159 0.59 4.75 -14.85
C THR A 159 0.70 3.28 -14.48
N SER A 160 0.87 2.98 -13.19
CA SER A 160 0.97 1.62 -12.66
C SER A 160 0.40 1.54 -11.23
N PRO A 161 -0.91 1.31 -11.07
CA PRO A 161 -1.54 1.13 -9.76
C PRO A 161 -0.87 0.04 -8.90
N ALA A 162 -0.27 -0.97 -9.52
CA ALA A 162 0.49 -2.01 -8.83
C ALA A 162 1.76 -1.46 -8.15
N GLU A 163 2.47 -0.54 -8.81
CA GLU A 163 3.61 0.16 -8.20
C GLU A 163 3.13 1.14 -7.12
N ALA A 164 1.99 1.82 -7.35
CA ALA A 164 1.45 2.79 -6.39
C ALA A 164 1.12 2.18 -5.03
N VAL A 165 0.57 0.95 -5.00
CA VAL A 165 0.29 0.24 -3.73
C VAL A 165 1.55 -0.33 -3.06
N ASN A 166 2.69 -0.29 -3.75
CA ASN A 166 4.00 -0.74 -3.27
C ASN A 166 4.98 0.43 -3.02
N CYS A 167 4.55 1.67 -3.20
CA CYS A 167 5.37 2.86 -2.98
C CYS A 167 5.02 3.50 -1.62
N ALA A 168 6.01 3.69 -0.74
CA ALA A 168 5.80 4.25 0.60
C ALA A 168 5.27 5.70 0.55
N TYR A 169 5.74 6.50 -0.42
CA TYR A 169 5.28 7.86 -0.62
C TYR A 169 3.77 7.96 -0.88
N ASN A 170 3.16 7.00 -1.57
CA ASN A 170 1.72 7.02 -1.79
C ASN A 170 0.94 6.92 -0.47
N TYR A 171 1.44 6.15 0.50
CA TYR A 171 0.87 6.09 1.85
C TYR A 171 1.12 7.37 2.65
N GLU A 172 2.32 7.95 2.55
CA GLU A 172 2.63 9.25 3.17
C GLU A 172 1.66 10.33 2.71
N TYR A 173 1.49 10.49 1.40
CA TYR A 173 0.64 11.56 0.85
C TYR A 173 -0.85 11.28 1.01
N PHE A 174 -1.27 10.02 0.94
CA PHE A 174 -2.65 9.65 1.28
C PHE A 174 -2.96 9.97 2.75
N ALA A 175 -2.05 9.66 3.66
CA ALA A 175 -2.21 10.01 5.07
C ALA A 175 -2.27 11.53 5.27
N ALA A 176 -1.47 12.31 4.53
CA ALA A 176 -1.50 13.76 4.61
C ALA A 176 -2.86 14.38 4.22
N ILE A 177 -3.52 13.87 3.17
CA ILE A 177 -4.85 14.38 2.75
C ILE A 177 -5.96 13.97 3.72
N ALA A 178 -5.86 12.81 4.37
CA ALA A 178 -6.92 12.29 5.24
C ALA A 178 -7.36 13.28 6.32
N ARG A 179 -6.41 14.01 6.93
CA ARG A 179 -6.71 15.04 7.94
C ARG A 179 -7.42 16.28 7.40
N THR A 180 -7.28 16.53 6.10
CA THR A 180 -7.82 17.73 5.45
C THR A 180 -9.01 17.43 4.55
N TRP A 181 -9.49 16.17 4.55
CA TRP A 181 -10.62 15.78 3.74
C TRP A 181 -11.90 16.48 4.23
N ASP A 182 -12.69 16.97 3.28
CA ASP A 182 -13.79 17.90 3.51
C ASP A 182 -15.17 17.23 3.52
N GLY A 183 -15.22 15.89 3.43
CA GLY A 183 -16.47 15.14 3.37
C GLY A 183 -16.99 14.86 1.96
N GLU A 184 -16.35 15.39 0.90
CA GLU A 184 -16.89 15.24 -0.44
C GLU A 184 -16.54 13.87 -1.06
N HIS A 185 -17.58 13.07 -1.31
CA HIS A 185 -17.47 11.78 -1.98
C HIS A 185 -17.65 11.89 -3.50
N ARG A 186 -16.55 11.74 -4.23
CA ARG A 186 -16.52 11.68 -5.69
C ARG A 186 -16.02 10.32 -6.15
N PHE A 187 -16.70 9.71 -7.11
CA PHE A 187 -16.32 8.43 -7.70
C PHE A 187 -16.01 8.62 -9.18
N VAL A 188 -14.92 8.01 -9.64
CA VAL A 188 -14.54 8.00 -11.05
C VAL A 188 -15.48 7.05 -11.80
N GLU A 189 -15.99 7.50 -12.95
CA GLU A 189 -16.82 6.67 -13.82
C GLU A 189 -16.04 5.44 -14.30
N ALA A 190 -16.72 4.30 -14.42
CA ALA A 190 -16.13 3.13 -15.05
C ALA A 190 -15.93 3.48 -16.52
N THR A 191 -14.69 3.58 -16.97
CA THR A 191 -14.41 3.57 -18.40
C THR A 191 -14.79 2.17 -18.87
N GLY A 192 -15.97 2.03 -19.47
CA GLY A 192 -16.53 0.74 -19.82
C GLY A 192 -15.57 -0.10 -20.67
N ASP A 193 -14.96 -1.10 -20.05
CA ASP A 193 -14.39 -2.28 -20.70
C ASP A 193 -14.30 -3.45 -19.71
N ASP A 194 -15.36 -3.65 -18.92
CA ASP A 194 -15.62 -4.92 -18.24
C ASP A 194 -16.66 -5.69 -19.07
N SER A 195 -16.32 -5.97 -20.34
CA SER A 195 -17.06 -6.97 -21.11
C SER A 195 -16.68 -8.38 -20.66
N ASP A 196 -17.02 -8.70 -19.41
CA ASP A 196 -17.22 -10.08 -19.02
C ASP A 196 -18.36 -10.63 -19.88
N SER A 197 -17.98 -11.56 -20.75
CA SER A 197 -18.86 -12.28 -21.65
C SER A 197 -19.91 -13.06 -20.86
N GLU A 198 -21.09 -12.47 -20.67
CA GLU A 198 -22.30 -13.25 -20.46
C GLU A 198 -22.68 -13.93 -21.78
N LEU A 199 -22.02 -15.05 -22.08
CA LEU A 199 -22.56 -16.02 -23.02
C LEU A 199 -23.72 -16.74 -22.33
N SER A 200 -24.93 -16.21 -22.56
CA SER A 200 -26.18 -16.95 -22.47
C SER A 200 -26.04 -18.32 -23.12
N SER A 201 -26.12 -19.37 -22.30
CA SER A 201 -26.43 -20.73 -22.78
C SER A 201 -27.89 -21.03 -22.43
N GLU A 202 -28.80 -20.32 -23.10
CA GLU A 202 -30.18 -20.77 -23.25
C GLU A 202 -30.39 -21.10 -24.73
N PHE A 203 -30.19 -22.36 -25.08
CA PHE A 203 -30.80 -22.93 -26.28
C PHE A 203 -31.20 -24.38 -26.00
N GLU A 204 -32.45 -24.53 -25.58
CA GLU A 204 -33.15 -25.80 -25.61
C GLU A 204 -33.29 -26.27 -27.07
N SER A 205 -32.90 -27.51 -27.35
CA SER A 205 -33.46 -28.24 -28.48
C SER A 205 -33.52 -29.73 -28.13
N SER A 206 -34.72 -30.15 -27.75
CA SER A 206 -35.11 -31.57 -27.77
C SER A 206 -35.67 -31.89 -29.16
N SER A 207 -35.16 -32.93 -29.81
CA SER A 207 -36.01 -33.87 -30.56
C SER A 207 -35.28 -35.19 -30.83
N GLU A 208 -36.11 -36.24 -30.82
CA GLU A 208 -35.80 -37.65 -30.59
C GLU A 208 -35.49 -38.46 -31.87
N SER A 209 -35.22 -39.76 -31.65
CA SER A 209 -35.19 -40.91 -32.58
C SER A 209 -33.83 -41.21 -33.25
N GLY A 210 -33.31 -42.44 -33.31
CA GLY A 210 -33.78 -43.76 -32.88
C GLY A 210 -32.86 -44.85 -33.47
N SER A 211 -32.98 -46.07 -32.90
CA SER A 211 -32.60 -47.41 -33.41
C SER A 211 -31.12 -47.80 -33.61
N ASP A 212 -30.66 -48.69 -32.72
CA ASP A 212 -30.20 -50.07 -32.95
C ASP A 212 -29.37 -50.40 -34.21
N SER A 213 -28.15 -50.91 -34.03
CA SER A 213 -27.82 -52.35 -34.21
C SER A 213 -26.30 -52.59 -34.23
N ASP A 214 -25.95 -53.66 -33.52
CA ASP A 214 -24.71 -54.40 -33.24
C ASP A 214 -23.71 -54.75 -34.39
N PRO A 215 -22.56 -55.40 -34.05
CA PRO A 215 -21.27 -55.28 -34.76
C PRO A 215 -20.91 -56.51 -35.62
N GLU A 216 -20.02 -56.31 -36.60
CA GLU A 216 -19.40 -57.39 -37.37
C GLU A 216 -17.88 -57.12 -37.57
N SER A 217 -17.10 -57.89 -36.81
CA SER A 217 -15.95 -58.74 -37.16
C SER A 217 -14.85 -58.36 -38.19
N SER A 218 -13.67 -58.95 -37.88
CA SER A 218 -12.55 -59.40 -38.75
C SER A 218 -11.36 -58.43 -38.90
N SER A 219 -10.20 -58.72 -38.27
CA SER A 219 -9.07 -59.57 -38.76
C SER A 219 -7.98 -58.66 -39.39
N ALA A 220 -6.66 -58.87 -39.34
CA ALA A 220 -5.73 -59.84 -38.80
C ALA A 220 -4.30 -59.25 -38.91
N GLY A 221 -3.34 -59.78 -38.14
CA GLY A 221 -1.90 -59.76 -38.43
C GLY A 221 -1.16 -58.47 -38.05
N SER A 222 0.11 -58.47 -37.65
CA SER A 222 1.12 -59.54 -37.53
C SER A 222 2.35 -58.97 -36.82
N ASP A 223 3.13 -59.87 -36.24
CA ASP A 223 4.34 -59.71 -35.44
C ASP A 223 5.53 -58.96 -36.10
N SER A 224 6.40 -58.39 -35.25
CA SER A 224 7.89 -58.38 -35.28
C SER A 224 8.38 -57.21 -34.39
N ASP A 225 9.00 -57.41 -33.23
CA ASP A 225 10.35 -57.90 -32.88
C ASP A 225 11.54 -57.14 -33.51
N SER A 226 12.42 -56.64 -32.62
CA SER A 226 13.82 -56.19 -32.78
C SER A 226 14.02 -54.82 -33.46
N ASP A 227 14.85 -53.87 -32.98
CA ASP A 227 16.08 -53.90 -32.17
C ASP A 227 16.10 -52.86 -31.03
#